data_AF-S2FUY3-F1
#
_entry.id   AF-S2FUY3-F1
#
_cell.length_a   1.000
_cell.length_b   1.000
_cell.length_c   1.000
_cell.angle_alpha   90.00
_cell.angle_beta   90.00
_cell.angle_gamma   90.00
#
_symmetry.space_group_name_H-M   'P 1'
#
loop_
_entity.id
_entity.type
_entity.pdbx_description
1 polymer ?
#
loop_
_entity_poly.entity_id
_entity_poly.type
_entity_poly.pdbx_seq_one_letter_code
_entity_poly.pdbx_strand_id
1 'polypeptide(L)' 'MVSGANTIDLNVKFNGVTLVDGAPTSVVDADAAVSEMNADMEVSAVKPGGGYPEGNYRGNVNVTFDAP' A
#
# COMPACT_ATOMS: atom_id res chain seq x y z
N MET A 1 -10.79 -3.78 24.38
CA MET A 1 -9.79 -3.60 23.32
C MET A 1 -9.77 -4.89 22.51
N VAL A 2 -10.65 -5.04 21.52
CA VAL A 2 -10.68 -6.23 20.66
C VAL A 2 -10.51 -5.74 19.25
N SER A 3 -9.35 -5.97 18.66
CA SER A 3 -9.16 -5.88 17.21
C SER A 3 -7.76 -6.40 16.86
N GLY A 4 -7.58 -7.72 16.99
CA GLY A 4 -6.45 -8.43 16.38
C GLY A 4 -6.90 -9.69 15.63
N ALA A 5 -8.19 -10.05 15.72
CA ALA A 5 -8.76 -11.24 15.08
C ALA A 5 -9.32 -10.95 13.68
N ASN A 6 -9.69 -9.70 13.39
CA ASN A 6 -10.25 -9.28 12.11
C ASN A 6 -9.28 -8.30 11.45
N THR A 7 -8.24 -8.85 10.81
CA THR A 7 -7.32 -8.05 9.99
C THR A 7 -7.95 -7.79 8.63
N ILE A 8 -7.84 -6.55 8.14
CA ILE A 8 -8.22 -6.18 6.78
C ILE A 8 -6.92 -5.91 6.04
N ASP A 9 -6.64 -6.71 5.02
CA ASP A 9 -5.47 -6.49 4.17
C ASP A 9 -5.63 -5.17 3.40
N LEU A 10 -4.51 -4.51 3.15
CA LEU A 10 -4.48 -3.26 2.40
C LEU A 10 -3.72 -3.47 1.09
N ASN A 11 -4.31 -3.02 -0.01
CA ASN A 11 -3.59 -2.84 -1.26
C ASN A 11 -2.92 -1.46 -1.23
N VAL A 12 -1.63 -1.44 -1.55
CA VAL A 12 -0.87 -0.21 -1.72
C VAL A 12 -0.35 -0.17 -3.14
N LYS A 13 -0.60 0.94 -3.83
CA LYS A 13 -0.01 1.21 -5.13
C LYS A 13 0.76 2.51 -5.10
N PHE A 14 1.86 2.53 -5.82
CA PHE A 14 2.64 3.73 -6.07
C PHE A 14 2.87 3.86 -7.56
N ASN A 15 2.56 5.03 -8.13
CA ASN A 15 2.67 5.28 -9.56
C ASN A 15 1.92 4.23 -10.42
N GLY A 16 0.76 3.76 -9.95
CA GLY A 16 -0.01 2.69 -10.59
C GLY A 16 0.53 1.26 -10.42
N VAL A 17 1.71 1.09 -9.81
CA VAL A 17 2.33 -0.21 -9.55
C VAL A 17 1.94 -0.71 -8.16
N THR A 18 1.45 -1.95 -8.08
CA THR A 18 1.14 -2.61 -6.80
C THR A 18 2.41 -2.95 -6.04
N LEU A 19 2.51 -2.48 -4.80
CA LEU A 19 3.58 -2.83 -3.89
C LEU A 19 3.28 -4.17 -3.21
N VAL A 20 4.31 -4.99 -3.05
CA VAL A 20 4.24 -6.28 -2.36
C VAL A 20 5.01 -6.17 -1.05
N ASP A 21 4.35 -6.47 0.06
CA ASP A 21 4.99 -6.43 1.38
C ASP A 21 6.19 -7.38 1.44
N GLY A 22 7.33 -6.88 1.93
CA GLY A 22 8.58 -7.61 2.01
C GLY A 22 9.33 -7.84 0.68
N ALA A 23 8.86 -7.31 -0.45
CA ALA A 23 9.52 -7.47 -1.75
C ALA A 23 9.83 -6.12 -2.44
N PRO A 24 11.09 -5.88 -2.86
CA PRO A 24 11.43 -4.67 -3.60
C PRO A 24 10.74 -4.68 -4.97
N THR A 25 10.11 -3.55 -5.31
CA THR A 25 9.36 -3.38 -6.55
C THR A 25 9.83 -2.11 -7.25
N SER A 26 10.18 -2.20 -8.54
CA SER A 26 10.48 -1.01 -9.34
C SER A 26 9.17 -0.26 -9.60
N VAL A 27 9.12 1.00 -9.20
CA VAL A 27 7.91 1.84 -9.32
C VAL A 27 8.11 3.10 -10.16
N VAL A 28 9.36 3.44 -10.44
CA VAL A 28 9.76 4.49 -11.39
C VAL A 28 10.98 3.95 -12.13
N ASP A 29 10.91 3.89 -13.46
CA ASP A 29 12.05 3.50 -14.27
C ASP A 29 13.09 4.62 -14.32
N ALA A 30 14.38 4.26 -14.44
CA ALA A 30 15.48 5.22 -14.44
C ALA A 30 15.33 6.33 -15.50
N ASP A 31 14.80 5.98 -16.68
CA ASP A 31 14.59 6.93 -17.78
C ASP A 31 13.40 7.88 -17.54
N ALA A 32 12.48 7.50 -16.65
CA ALA A 32 11.31 8.30 -16.28
C ALA A 32 11.52 9.10 -14.99
N ALA A 33 12.59 8.81 -14.24
CA ALA A 33 12.93 9.49 -13.01
C ALA A 33 13.44 10.92 -13.31
N VAL A 34 12.56 11.90 -13.13
CA VAL A 34 12.89 13.32 -13.24
C VAL A 34 12.74 14.02 -11.89
N SER A 35 13.50 15.10 -11.69
CA SER A 35 13.38 15.93 -10.49
C SER A 35 11.95 16.46 -10.35
N GLU A 36 11.46 16.49 -9.11
CA GLU A 36 10.13 17.04 -8.76
C GLU A 36 8.95 16.29 -9.42
N MET A 37 9.15 15.03 -9.80
CA MET A 37 8.07 14.17 -10.30
C MET A 37 6.99 13.98 -9.22
N ASN A 38 5.73 14.18 -9.60
CA ASN A 38 4.58 13.77 -8.80
C ASN A 38 4.14 12.38 -9.23
N ALA A 39 3.97 11.48 -8.27
CA ALA A 39 3.46 10.13 -8.49
C ALA A 39 2.31 9.85 -7.52
N ASP A 40 1.29 9.17 -8.02
CA ASP A 40 0.10 8.86 -7.21
C ASP A 40 0.38 7.75 -6.21
N MET A 41 -0.11 7.93 -4.98
CA MET A 41 -0.13 6.89 -3.95
C MET A 41 -1.57 6.51 -3.63
N GLU A 42 -1.91 5.24 -3.85
CA GLU A 42 -3.24 4.69 -3.60
C GLU A 42 -3.17 3.68 -2.46
N VAL A 43 -4.03 3.84 -1.46
CA VAL A 43 -4.23 2.86 -0.38
C VAL A 43 -5.70 2.49 -0.33
N SER A 44 -6.00 1.19 -0.50
CA SER A 44 -7.36 0.69 -0.48
C SER A 44 -7.48 -0.59 0.36
N ALA A 45 -8.64 -0.75 1.01
CA ALA A 45 -8.93 -1.96 1.77
C ALA A 45 -9.28 -3.12 0.83
N VAL A 46 -8.69 -4.28 1.09
CA VAL A 46 -9.08 -5.54 0.45
C VAL A 46 -10.33 -6.06 1.16
N LYS A 47 -11.43 -6.20 0.42
CA LYS A 47 -12.66 -6.72 0.97
C LYS A 47 -12.48 -8.21 1.36
N PRO A 48 -12.64 -8.59 2.63
CA PRO A 48 -12.60 -9.99 3.03
C PRO A 48 -13.75 -10.78 2.39
N GLY A 49 -13.60 -12.10 2.22
CA GLY A 49 -14.62 -12.93 1.57
C GLY A 49 -16.02 -12.86 2.20
N GLY A 50 -16.09 -12.66 3.52
CA GLY A 50 -17.34 -12.46 4.26
C GLY A 50 -17.85 -11.01 4.33
N GLY A 51 -17.17 -10.07 3.66
CA GLY A 51 -17.40 -8.64 3.80
C GLY A 51 -16.59 -8.03 4.94
N TYR A 52 -16.82 -6.74 5.21
CA TYR A 52 -16.17 -6.03 6.31
C TYR A 52 -16.92 -6.32 7.61
N PRO A 53 -16.29 -6.98 8.60
CA PRO A 53 -16.93 -7.18 9.89
C PRO A 53 -17.18 -5.82 10.56
N GLU A 54 -18.27 -5.68 11.29
CA GLU A 54 -18.58 -4.45 12.01
C GLU A 54 -17.48 -4.12 13.02
N GLY A 55 -17.08 -2.84 13.05
CA GLY A 55 -16.07 -2.35 13.98
C GLY A 55 -15.29 -1.17 13.43
N ASN A 56 -14.49 -0.55 14.32
CA ASN A 56 -13.54 0.49 13.95
C ASN A 56 -12.16 -0.13 13.77
N TYR A 57 -11.59 0.05 12.59
CA TYR A 57 -10.26 -0.45 12.24
C TYR A 57 -9.26 0.70 12.21
N ARG A 58 -8.03 0.41 12.62
CA ARG A 58 -6.88 1.30 12.52
C ARG A 58 -5.71 0.48 12.03
N GLY A 59 -4.89 1.08 11.18
CA GLY A 59 -3.71 0.45 10.63
C GLY A 59 -2.72 1.50 10.16
N ASN A 60 -1.50 1.04 9.89
CA ASN A 60 -0.40 1.88 9.44
C ASN A 60 0.13 1.26 8.16
N VAL A 61 0.42 2.11 7.17
CA VAL A 61 1.14 1.71 5.96
C VAL A 61 2.52 2.35 6.06
N ASN A 62 3.57 1.52 6.06
CA ASN A 62 4.96 1.98 6.01
C ASN A 62 5.52 1.70 4.62
N VAL A 63 5.91 2.75 3.90
CA VAL A 63 6.52 2.64 2.57
C VAL A 63 7.92 3.21 2.65
N THR A 64 8.90 2.43 2.18
CA THR A 64 10.29 2.86 2.06
C THR A 64 10.65 2.95 0.59
N PHE A 65 11.19 4.10 0.18
CA PHE A 65 11.73 4.30 -1.16
C PHE A 65 13.25 4.31 -1.07
N ASP A 66 13.88 3.63 -2.00
CA ASP A 66 15.32 3.65 -2.20
C ASP A 66 15.59 4.05 -3.65
N ALA A 67 16.54 4.97 -3.84
CA ALA A 67 16.94 5.49 -5.13
C ALA A 67 18.47 5.67 -5.11
N PRO A 68 19.22 5.00 -6.01
CA PRO A 68 20.67 5.12 -6.10
C PRO A 68 21.15 6.47 -6.66
#